data_AF-A0A661XXU1-F1
#
_entry.id   AF-A0A661XXU1-F1
#
_cell.length_a   1.000
_cell.length_b   1.000
_cell.length_c   1.000
_cell.angle_alpha   90.00
_cell.angle_beta   90.00
_cell.angle_gamma   90.00
#
_symmetry.space_group_name_H-M   'P 1'
#
loop_
_entity.id
_entity.type
_entity.pdbx_description
1 polymer ?
#
loop_
_entity_poly.entity_id
_entity_poly.type
_entity_poly.pdbx_seq_one_letter_code
_entity_poly.pdbx_strand_id
1 'polypeptide(L)'
;MELLNHIKSRKAILPYLYLTIGLVLFLFSNFNWTVPILTWIAPFFLIRSVRKFKDWKGVTFTFILIVIAHSIQLKEIIPAQGILYFMIMLGGCIFIFLPYLTDRWLNKKLNAFQATLVFPITSVIAEYVVSISNGYAGSWGSLAHTQDNLVLLQLTSITGIWGLTFIIAWTGPILNW
;
A
#
# COMPACT_ATOMS: atom_id res chain seq x y z
N MET A 1 -32.07 22.09 -7.01
CA MET A 1 -30.96 21.75 -7.93
C MET A 1 -29.59 21.84 -7.24
N GLU A 2 -29.36 22.85 -6.39
CA GLU A 2 -28.10 23.04 -5.63
C GLU A 2 -27.73 21.90 -4.68
N LEU A 3 -28.71 21.35 -3.95
CA LEU A 3 -28.48 20.27 -2.97
C LEU A 3 -27.93 19.00 -3.65
N LEU A 4 -28.41 18.69 -4.86
CA LEU A 4 -27.92 17.56 -5.67
C LEU A 4 -26.50 17.81 -6.21
N ASN A 5 -26.17 19.05 -6.57
CA ASN A 5 -24.83 19.43 -7.02
C ASN A 5 -23.82 19.35 -5.86
N HIS A 6 -24.21 19.75 -4.64
CA HIS A 6 -23.36 19.64 -3.46
C HIS A 6 -23.06 18.18 -3.07
N ILE A 7 -24.04 17.28 -3.20
CA ILE A 7 -23.84 15.85 -2.95
C ILE A 7 -22.93 15.22 -4.01
N LYS A 8 -23.10 15.58 -5.30
CA LYS A 8 -22.23 15.10 -6.39
C LYS A 8 -20.80 15.58 -6.21
N SER A 9 -20.58 16.84 -5.84
CA SER A 9 -19.23 17.38 -5.62
C SER A 9 -18.54 16.76 -4.41
N ARG A 10 -19.25 16.55 -3.29
CA ARG A 10 -18.72 15.82 -2.12
C ARG A 10 -18.30 14.39 -2.47
N LYS A 11 -19.09 13.68 -3.28
CA LYS A 11 -18.72 12.33 -3.73
C LYS A 11 -17.50 12.31 -4.67
N ALA A 12 -17.27 13.41 -5.41
CA ALA A 12 -16.12 13.55 -6.29
C ALA A 12 -14.82 13.87 -5.53
N ILE A 13 -14.87 14.65 -4.43
CA ILE A 13 -13.67 15.06 -3.68
C ILE A 13 -13.18 14.00 -2.68
N LEU A 14 -14.09 13.17 -2.17
CA LEU A 14 -13.80 12.19 -1.12
C LEU A 14 -12.68 11.18 -1.45
N PRO A 15 -12.59 10.60 -2.67
CA PRO A 15 -11.47 9.72 -3.05
C PRO A 15 -10.12 10.44 -2.97
N TYR A 16 -10.07 11.72 -3.37
CA TYR A 16 -8.86 12.52 -3.33
C TYR A 16 -8.45 12.86 -1.89
N LEU A 17 -9.40 13.12 -1.00
CA LEU A 17 -9.10 13.32 0.43
C LEU A 17 -8.46 12.07 1.04
N TYR A 18 -9.05 10.89 0.81
CA TYR A 18 -8.46 9.64 1.28
C TYR A 18 -7.10 9.37 0.65
N LEU A 19 -6.92 9.71 -0.63
CA LEU A 19 -5.64 9.60 -1.33
C LEU A 19 -4.57 10.50 -0.69
N THR A 20 -4.88 11.78 -0.45
CA THR A 20 -3.94 12.71 0.18
C THR A 20 -3.54 12.25 1.57
N ILE A 21 -4.50 11.86 2.41
CA ILE A 21 -4.19 11.35 3.76
C ILE A 21 -3.34 10.07 3.64
N GLY A 22 -3.77 9.11 2.82
CA GLY A 22 -3.05 7.85 2.62
C GLY A 22 -1.63 8.04 2.12
N LEU A 23 -1.39 9.00 1.21
CA LEU A 23 -0.05 9.31 0.69
C LEU A 23 0.85 9.95 1.74
N VAL A 24 0.32 10.87 2.55
CA VAL A 24 1.09 11.47 3.64
C VAL A 24 1.50 10.39 4.63
N LEU A 25 0.57 9.52 5.05
CA LEU A 25 0.88 8.42 5.96
C LEU A 25 1.85 7.41 5.34
N PHE A 26 1.68 7.10 4.04
CA PHE A 26 2.58 6.22 3.31
C PHE A 26 4.00 6.79 3.27
N LEU A 27 4.20 8.09 3.03
CA LEU A 27 5.53 8.70 2.99
C LEU A 27 6.39 8.39 4.23
N PHE A 28 5.75 8.28 5.40
CA PHE A 28 6.38 8.00 6.69
C PHE A 28 6.19 6.54 7.17
N SER A 29 5.77 5.62 6.29
CA SER A 29 5.49 4.24 6.69
C SER A 29 6.67 3.28 6.52
N ASN A 30 7.74 3.68 5.85
CA ASN A 30 8.86 2.80 5.53
C ASN A 30 10.16 3.60 5.24
N PHE A 31 11.29 2.89 5.19
CA PHE A 31 12.64 3.40 4.91
C PHE A 31 13.05 4.58 5.81
N ASN A 32 13.54 5.68 5.21
CA ASN A 32 14.22 6.79 5.89
C ASN A 32 13.42 7.46 7.02
N TRP A 33 12.09 7.41 6.97
CA TRP A 33 11.24 8.10 7.94
C TRP A 33 10.18 7.17 8.53
N THR A 34 10.54 5.90 8.73
CA THR A 34 9.64 4.88 9.26
C THR A 34 9.08 5.29 10.63
N VAL A 35 7.77 5.49 10.68
CA VAL A 35 6.99 5.57 11.91
C VAL A 35 6.09 4.32 11.95
N PRO A 36 6.36 3.34 12.82
CA PRO A 36 5.78 2.00 12.74
C PRO A 36 4.25 1.96 12.63
N ILE A 37 3.55 2.82 13.37
CA ILE A 37 2.08 2.87 13.37
C ILE A 37 1.49 3.33 12.02
N LEU A 38 2.23 4.13 11.25
CA LEU A 38 1.74 4.65 9.96
C LEU A 38 1.69 3.55 8.89
N THR A 39 2.51 2.51 9.02
CA THR A 39 2.48 1.31 8.17
C THR A 39 1.15 0.56 8.28
N TRP A 40 0.50 0.59 9.44
CA TRP A 40 -0.81 -0.02 9.67
C TRP A 40 -1.94 0.84 9.09
N ILE A 41 -1.84 2.16 9.22
CA ILE A 41 -2.94 3.07 8.92
C ILE A 41 -2.96 3.49 7.44
N ALA A 42 -1.81 3.64 6.79
CA ALA A 42 -1.75 4.09 5.39
C ALA A 42 -2.58 3.21 4.42
N PRO A 43 -2.51 1.86 4.48
CA PRO A 43 -3.29 1.00 3.61
C PRO A 43 -4.80 1.24 3.70
N PHE A 44 -5.34 1.54 4.89
CA PHE A 44 -6.77 1.84 5.06
C PHE A 44 -7.24 2.97 4.13
N PHE A 45 -6.50 4.08 4.11
CA PHE A 45 -6.83 5.27 3.32
C PHE A 45 -6.64 5.03 1.82
N LEU A 46 -5.54 4.38 1.44
CA LEU A 46 -5.22 4.08 0.04
C LEU A 46 -6.18 3.05 -0.58
N ILE A 47 -6.57 2.01 0.16
CA ILE A 47 -7.61 1.06 -0.30
C ILE A 47 -8.92 1.81 -0.54
N ARG A 48 -9.31 2.67 0.41
CA ARG A 48 -10.59 3.40 0.33
C ARG A 48 -10.63 4.39 -0.82
N SER A 49 -9.51 5.06 -1.12
CA SER A 49 -9.40 5.94 -2.30
C SER A 49 -9.53 5.14 -3.59
N VAL A 50 -8.74 4.07 -3.73
CA VAL A 50 -8.73 3.20 -4.91
C VAL A 50 -10.09 2.54 -5.14
N ARG A 51 -10.81 2.09 -4.11
CA ARG A 51 -12.17 1.54 -4.26
C ARG A 51 -13.20 2.58 -4.71
N LYS A 52 -13.03 3.86 -4.34
CA LYS A 52 -14.01 4.92 -4.62
C LYS A 52 -13.84 5.60 -5.98
N PHE A 53 -12.65 5.56 -6.59
CA PHE A 53 -12.48 6.08 -7.94
C PHE A 53 -13.38 5.34 -8.95
N LYS A 54 -14.18 6.08 -9.72
CA LYS A 54 -15.09 5.47 -10.71
C LYS A 54 -14.35 5.01 -11.97
N ASP A 55 -13.34 5.75 -12.37
CA ASP A 55 -12.55 5.50 -13.58
C ASP A 55 -11.17 4.93 -13.23
N TRP A 56 -10.46 4.48 -14.27
CA TRP A 56 -9.07 4.05 -14.15
C TRP A 56 -8.09 5.21 -14.03
N LYS A 57 -8.48 6.43 -14.47
CA LYS A 57 -7.62 7.62 -14.35
C LYS A 57 -7.27 7.92 -12.89
N GLY A 58 -8.23 7.87 -11.98
CA GLY A 58 -7.96 8.05 -10.55
C GLY A 58 -7.08 6.96 -9.93
N VAL A 59 -7.19 5.73 -10.43
CA VAL A 59 -6.35 4.60 -9.99
C VAL A 59 -4.91 4.78 -10.50
N THR A 60 -4.73 5.12 -11.77
CA THR A 60 -3.41 5.43 -12.36
C THR A 60 -2.78 6.65 -11.68
N PHE A 61 -3.57 7.67 -11.36
CA PHE A 61 -3.09 8.82 -10.61
C PHE A 61 -2.59 8.44 -9.21
N THR A 62 -3.31 7.54 -8.52
CA THR A 62 -2.86 6.99 -7.23
C THR A 62 -1.52 6.26 -7.36
N PHE A 63 -1.37 5.43 -8.39
CA PHE A 63 -0.11 4.73 -8.67
C PHE A 63 1.06 5.70 -8.88
N ILE A 64 0.87 6.74 -9.71
CA ILE A 64 1.90 7.75 -9.95
C ILE A 64 2.31 8.44 -8.65
N LEU A 65 1.35 8.80 -7.79
CA LEU A 65 1.66 9.44 -6.51
C LEU A 65 2.37 8.49 -5.53
N ILE A 66 2.06 7.19 -5.55
CA ILE A 66 2.82 6.18 -4.79
C ILE A 66 4.26 6.09 -5.30
N VAL A 67 4.47 6.10 -6.63
CA VAL A 67 5.83 6.12 -7.21
C VAL A 67 6.61 7.34 -6.73
N ILE A 68 5.98 8.52 -6.73
CA ILE A 68 6.61 9.76 -6.25
C ILE A 68 6.93 9.66 -4.74
N ALA A 69 5.98 9.24 -3.92
CA ALA A 69 6.18 9.12 -2.48
C ALA A 69 7.25 8.08 -2.13
N HIS A 70 7.27 6.95 -2.83
CA HIS A 70 8.27 5.89 -2.65
C HIS A 70 9.66 6.32 -3.12
N SER A 71 9.73 7.12 -4.19
CA SER A 71 10.97 7.79 -4.58
C SER A 71 11.48 8.67 -3.44
N ILE A 72 10.61 9.47 -2.82
CA ILE A 72 11.05 10.32 -1.69
C ILE A 72 11.56 9.43 -0.53
N GLN A 73 10.85 8.35 -0.16
CA GLN A 73 11.28 7.39 0.90
C GLN A 73 12.69 6.83 0.69
N LEU A 74 13.02 6.51 -0.55
CA LEU A 74 14.27 5.85 -0.94
C LEU A 74 15.34 6.81 -1.47
N LYS A 75 15.07 8.11 -1.46
CA LYS A 75 16.04 9.13 -1.82
C LYS A 75 17.27 8.97 -0.90
N GLU A 76 18.46 9.06 -1.48
CA GLU A 76 19.76 8.87 -0.80
C GLU A 76 20.08 7.44 -0.33
N ILE A 77 19.10 6.52 -0.30
CA ILE A 77 19.37 5.09 -0.06
C ILE A 77 19.80 4.39 -1.35
N ILE A 78 19.09 4.64 -2.45
CA ILE A 78 19.39 4.02 -3.74
C ILE A 78 20.50 4.81 -4.44
N PRO A 79 21.68 4.21 -4.71
CA PRO A 79 22.78 4.87 -5.39
C PRO A 79 22.58 4.89 -6.92
N ALA A 80 21.44 5.43 -7.36
CA ALA A 80 21.11 5.61 -8.78
C ALA A 80 20.64 7.04 -9.03
N GLN A 81 20.79 7.50 -10.27
CA GLN A 81 20.42 8.86 -10.66
C GLN A 81 19.71 8.90 -12.02
N GLY A 82 19.03 10.01 -12.28
CA GLY A 82 18.33 10.24 -13.55
C GLY A 82 17.29 9.17 -13.86
N ILE A 83 17.24 8.75 -15.12
CA ILE A 83 16.22 7.82 -15.63
C ILE A 83 16.27 6.44 -14.93
N LEU A 84 17.46 5.94 -14.60
CA LEU A 84 17.63 4.63 -13.99
C LEU A 84 16.96 4.57 -12.61
N TYR A 85 17.09 5.64 -11.82
CA TYR A 85 16.45 5.76 -10.53
C TYR A 85 14.92 5.62 -10.65
N PHE A 86 14.30 6.36 -11.56
CA PHE A 86 12.85 6.28 -11.78
C PHE A 86 12.39 4.91 -12.32
N MET A 87 13.21 4.24 -13.14
CA MET A 87 12.91 2.87 -13.61
C MET A 87 12.89 1.87 -12.46
N ILE A 88 13.84 1.96 -11.52
CA ILE A 88 13.88 1.11 -10.31
C ILE A 88 12.65 1.38 -9.44
N MET A 89 12.31 2.65 -9.19
CA MET A 89 11.14 3.03 -8.39
C MET A 89 9.84 2.54 -9.02
N LEU A 90 9.70 2.67 -10.34
CA LEU A 90 8.55 2.18 -11.08
C LEU A 90 8.41 0.66 -10.94
N GLY A 91 9.50 -0.08 -11.11
CA GLY A 91 9.55 -1.54 -10.97
C GLY A 91 9.09 -2.01 -9.58
N GLY A 92 9.63 -1.40 -8.51
CA GLY A 92 9.23 -1.72 -7.14
C GLY A 92 7.76 -1.37 -6.86
N CYS A 93 7.30 -0.22 -7.35
CA CYS A 93 5.93 0.23 -7.11
C CYS A 93 4.87 -0.64 -7.80
N ILE A 94 5.20 -1.37 -8.87
CA ILE A 94 4.27 -2.33 -9.49
C ILE A 94 3.85 -3.37 -8.45
N PHE A 95 4.79 -3.92 -7.68
CA PHE A 95 4.52 -4.91 -6.63
C PHE A 95 3.82 -4.29 -5.42
N ILE A 96 4.18 -3.05 -5.04
CA ILE A 96 3.47 -2.31 -3.97
C ILE A 96 2.01 -2.04 -4.36
N PHE A 97 1.73 -1.78 -5.64
CA PHE A 97 0.41 -1.37 -6.08
C PHE A 97 -0.51 -2.53 -6.48
N LEU A 98 0.06 -3.70 -6.80
CA LEU A 98 -0.70 -4.89 -7.20
C LEU A 98 -1.77 -5.34 -6.18
N PRO A 99 -1.52 -5.30 -4.85
CA PRO A 99 -2.55 -5.58 -3.83
C PRO A 99 -3.76 -4.64 -3.91
N TYR A 100 -3.55 -3.35 -4.20
CA TYR A 100 -4.65 -2.39 -4.34
C TYR A 100 -5.50 -2.66 -5.58
N LEU A 101 -4.87 -3.09 -6.69
CA LEU A 101 -5.55 -3.44 -7.93
C LEU A 101 -6.39 -4.71 -7.78
N THR A 102 -5.81 -5.73 -7.18
CA THR A 102 -6.49 -7.02 -6.94
C THR A 102 -7.63 -6.85 -5.95
N ASP A 103 -7.43 -6.10 -4.88
CA ASP A 103 -8.47 -5.72 -3.93
C ASP A 103 -9.64 -5.01 -4.62
N ARG A 104 -9.38 -3.96 -5.41
CA ARG A 104 -10.41 -3.24 -6.18
C ARG A 104 -11.22 -4.16 -7.08
N TRP A 105 -10.58 -5.16 -7.69
CA TRP A 105 -11.24 -6.06 -8.64
C TRP A 105 -12.07 -7.15 -7.96
N LEU A 106 -11.54 -7.78 -6.92
CA LEU A 106 -12.16 -8.93 -6.25
C LEU A 106 -13.14 -8.51 -5.15
N ASN A 107 -13.00 -7.32 -4.56
CA ASN A 107 -13.92 -6.81 -3.54
C ASN A 107 -15.39 -6.69 -4.03
N LYS A 108 -15.62 -6.66 -5.35
CA LYS A 108 -16.96 -6.67 -5.93
C LYS A 108 -17.53 -8.06 -6.21
N LYS A 109 -16.70 -9.10 -6.11
CA LYS A 109 -17.02 -10.48 -6.52
C LYS A 109 -17.12 -11.45 -5.34
N LEU A 110 -16.54 -11.09 -4.20
CA LEU A 110 -16.46 -11.95 -3.01
C LEU A 110 -17.46 -11.52 -1.95
N ASN A 111 -17.74 -12.42 -1.01
CA ASN A 111 -18.48 -12.06 0.19
C ASN A 111 -17.65 -11.11 1.07
N ALA A 112 -18.32 -10.40 1.96
CA ALA A 112 -17.74 -9.25 2.64
C ALA A 112 -16.47 -9.64 3.43
N PHE A 113 -16.47 -10.76 4.17
CA PHE A 113 -15.30 -11.18 4.94
C PHE A 113 -14.16 -11.70 4.05
N GLN A 114 -14.46 -12.52 3.03
CA GLN A 114 -13.45 -13.02 2.07
C GLN A 114 -12.76 -11.87 1.34
N ALA A 115 -13.49 -10.79 1.02
CA ALA A 115 -12.90 -9.63 0.37
C ALA A 115 -11.80 -8.96 1.22
N THR A 116 -11.87 -9.04 2.55
CA THR A 116 -10.83 -8.49 3.44
C THR A 116 -9.50 -9.23 3.33
N LEU A 117 -9.51 -10.50 2.91
CA LEU A 117 -8.33 -11.35 2.79
C LEU A 117 -7.56 -11.13 1.46
N VAL A 118 -8.18 -10.50 0.46
CA VAL A 118 -7.55 -10.32 -0.86
C VAL A 118 -6.27 -9.50 -0.76
N PHE A 119 -6.37 -8.32 -0.14
CA PHE A 119 -5.24 -7.40 -0.01
C PHE A 119 -4.06 -7.98 0.79
N PRO A 120 -4.23 -8.58 1.99
CA PRO A 120 -3.09 -9.13 2.73
C PRO A 120 -2.47 -10.36 2.03
N ILE A 121 -3.26 -11.24 1.42
CA ILE A 121 -2.74 -12.38 0.66
C ILE A 121 -1.88 -11.90 -0.52
N THR A 122 -2.41 -10.94 -1.30
CA THR A 122 -1.70 -10.41 -2.47
C THR A 122 -0.48 -9.58 -2.08
N SER A 123 -0.49 -8.92 -0.91
CA SER A 123 0.68 -8.24 -0.35
C SER A 123 1.78 -9.22 0.00
N VAL A 124 1.46 -10.33 0.68
CA VAL A 124 2.44 -11.38 0.99
C VAL A 124 3.00 -12.03 -0.28
N ILE A 125 2.15 -12.33 -1.27
CA ILE A 125 2.60 -12.87 -2.56
C ILE A 125 3.54 -11.88 -3.25
N ALA A 126 3.20 -10.59 -3.27
CA ALA A 126 4.02 -9.57 -3.91
C ALA A 126 5.39 -9.44 -3.21
N GLU A 127 5.43 -9.34 -1.88
CA GLU A 127 6.69 -9.30 -1.13
C GLU A 127 7.52 -10.58 -1.33
N TYR A 128 6.88 -11.75 -1.30
CA TYR A 128 7.55 -13.03 -1.51
C TYR A 128 8.19 -13.10 -2.89
N VAL A 129 7.45 -12.76 -3.95
CA VAL A 129 7.97 -12.70 -5.33
C VAL A 129 9.13 -11.72 -5.45
N VAL A 130 9.01 -10.53 -4.84
CA VAL A 130 10.12 -9.57 -4.80
C VAL A 130 11.33 -10.18 -4.08
N SER A 131 11.12 -10.88 -2.97
CA SER A 131 12.23 -11.42 -2.17
C SER A 131 13.06 -12.49 -2.88
N ILE A 132 12.42 -13.32 -3.72
CA ILE A 132 13.10 -14.36 -4.48
C ILE A 132 13.62 -13.87 -5.84
N SER A 133 13.05 -12.80 -6.40
CA SER A 133 13.50 -12.22 -7.68
C SER A 133 14.63 -11.20 -7.50
N ASN A 134 14.64 -10.50 -6.37
CA ASN A 134 15.58 -9.43 -6.08
C ASN A 134 16.81 -10.02 -5.35
N GLY A 135 17.61 -10.81 -6.09
CA GLY A 135 18.62 -11.74 -5.58
C GLY A 135 19.68 -11.21 -4.61
N TYR A 136 19.85 -9.88 -4.50
CA TYR A 136 20.73 -9.24 -3.52
C TYR A 136 19.98 -8.51 -2.39
N ALA A 137 18.71 -8.17 -2.59
CA ALA A 137 17.92 -7.37 -1.65
C ALA A 137 17.09 -8.23 -0.69
N GLY A 138 16.76 -9.48 -1.05
CA GLY A 138 15.98 -10.37 -0.19
C GLY A 138 14.65 -9.73 0.24
N SER A 139 14.35 -9.74 1.53
CA SER A 139 13.13 -9.13 2.10
C SER A 139 13.22 -7.61 2.34
N TRP A 140 14.18 -6.92 1.73
CA TRP A 140 14.33 -5.47 1.86
C TRP A 140 13.05 -4.75 1.41
N GLY A 141 12.56 -3.85 2.28
CA GLY A 141 11.29 -3.15 2.08
C GLY A 141 10.04 -3.87 2.61
N SER A 142 10.17 -5.08 3.16
CA SER A 142 9.03 -5.80 3.78
C SER A 142 8.37 -4.96 4.89
N LEU A 143 7.03 -4.99 4.96
CA LEU A 143 6.27 -4.34 6.02
C LEU A 143 6.68 -4.84 7.41
N ALA A 144 7.11 -6.10 7.54
CA ALA A 144 7.56 -6.66 8.82
C ALA A 144 8.74 -5.89 9.42
N HIS A 145 9.64 -5.35 8.60
CA HIS A 145 10.84 -4.62 9.05
C HIS A 145 10.53 -3.23 9.60
N THR A 146 9.30 -2.76 9.44
CA THR A 146 8.85 -1.48 10.00
C THR A 146 8.53 -1.56 11.49
N GLN A 147 8.49 -2.77 12.06
CA GLN A 147 8.07 -3.01 13.44
C GLN A 147 9.27 -3.33 14.34
N ASP A 148 9.27 -2.74 15.53
CA ASP A 148 10.27 -2.94 16.59
C ASP A 148 9.67 -3.56 17.87
N ASN A 149 8.35 -3.71 17.93
CA ASN A 149 7.64 -4.23 19.08
C ASN A 149 7.93 -5.74 19.28
N LEU A 150 8.43 -6.09 20.47
CA LEU A 150 8.84 -7.46 20.79
C LEU A 150 7.73 -8.50 20.62
N VAL A 151 6.49 -8.18 20.99
CA VAL A 151 5.35 -9.11 20.89
C VAL A 151 5.03 -9.40 19.43
N LEU A 152 5.07 -8.38 18.56
CA LEU A 152 4.90 -8.55 17.12
C LEU A 152 6.06 -9.33 16.50
N LEU A 153 7.30 -9.05 16.93
CA LEU A 153 8.48 -9.73 16.43
C LEU A 153 8.52 -11.21 16.83
N GLN A 154 7.97 -11.61 17.98
CA GLN A 154 7.86 -13.02 18.36
C GLN A 154 7.07 -13.86 17.36
N LEU A 155 6.09 -13.27 16.67
CA LEU A 155 5.31 -13.95 15.64
C LEU A 155 6.19 -14.46 14.49
N THR A 156 7.29 -13.75 14.21
CA THR A 156 8.23 -14.14 13.15
C THR A 156 8.87 -15.52 13.38
N SER A 157 8.94 -15.99 14.62
CA SER A 157 9.43 -17.34 14.94
C SER A 157 8.48 -18.46 14.48
N ILE A 158 7.18 -18.15 14.33
CA ILE A 158 6.14 -19.13 13.98
C ILE A 158 5.82 -19.04 12.48
N THR A 159 5.62 -17.82 11.98
CA THR A 159 5.11 -17.59 10.62
C THR A 159 6.17 -17.03 9.67
N GLY A 160 7.38 -16.76 10.15
CA GLY A 160 8.32 -15.88 9.47
C GLY A 160 7.80 -14.43 9.41
N ILE A 161 8.53 -13.59 8.68
CA ILE A 161 8.14 -12.18 8.43
C ILE A 161 6.81 -12.05 7.67
N TRP A 162 6.42 -13.08 6.91
CA TRP A 162 5.21 -13.10 6.08
C TRP A 162 3.92 -13.00 6.88
N GLY A 163 3.86 -13.64 8.06
CA GLY A 163 2.69 -13.53 8.93
C GLY A 163 2.54 -12.12 9.51
N LEU A 164 3.65 -11.43 9.80
CA LEU A 164 3.59 -10.05 10.26
C LEU A 164 3.17 -9.10 9.13
N THR A 165 3.70 -9.26 7.91
CA THR A 165 3.22 -8.56 6.71
C THR A 165 1.72 -8.77 6.52
N PHE A 166 1.24 -10.01 6.64
CA PHE A 166 -0.17 -10.35 6.50
C PHE A 166 -1.02 -9.56 7.50
N ILE A 167 -0.66 -9.59 8.79
CA ILE A 167 -1.43 -8.91 9.85
C ILE A 167 -1.45 -7.40 9.61
N ILE A 168 -0.30 -6.79 9.32
CA ILE A 168 -0.20 -5.36 9.02
C ILE A 168 -1.11 -5.01 7.84
N ALA A 169 -0.98 -5.73 6.73
CA ALA A 169 -1.75 -5.50 5.52
C ALA A 169 -3.26 -5.75 5.70
N TRP A 170 -3.67 -6.66 6.58
CA TRP A 170 -5.08 -7.01 6.80
C TRP A 170 -5.86 -5.94 7.58
N THR A 171 -5.17 -5.11 8.36
CA THR A 171 -5.83 -4.05 9.15
C THR A 171 -6.56 -3.01 8.30
N GLY A 172 -6.01 -2.62 7.15
CA GLY A 172 -6.66 -1.68 6.24
C GLY A 172 -7.99 -2.19 5.67
N PRO A 173 -8.04 -3.39 5.07
CA PRO A 173 -9.25 -4.03 4.57
C PRO A 173 -10.30 -4.31 5.64
N ILE A 174 -9.93 -4.78 6.84
CA ILE A 174 -10.91 -5.11 7.88
C ILE A 174 -11.62 -3.86 8.42
N LEU A 175 -10.93 -2.72 8.47
CA LEU A 175 -11.54 -1.41 8.81
C LEU A 175 -12.38 -0.83 7.65
N ASN A 176 -12.21 -1.35 6.43
CA ASN A 176 -12.98 -1.01 5.24
C ASN A 176 -14.05 -2.05 4.89
N TRP A 177 -14.35 -2.97 5.81
CA TRP A 177 -15.33 -4.04 5.64
C TRP A 177 -16.75 -3.49 5.45
#